data_AF-A0A1G9BN80-F1
#
_entry.id   AF-A0A1G9BN80-F1
#
_cell.length_a   1.000
_cell.length_b   1.000
_cell.length_c   1.000
_cell.angle_alpha   90.00
_cell.angle_beta   90.00
_cell.angle_gamma   90.00
#
_symmetry.space_group_name_H-M   'P 1'
#
loop_
_entity.id
_entity.type
_entity.pdbx_description
1 polymer ?
#
loop_
_entity_poly.entity_id
_entity_poly.type
_entity_poly.pdbx_seq_one_letter_code
_entity_poly.pdbx_strand_id
1 'polypeptide(L)'
;MSVPSEQHRLPAYLAFADRYDIQDVATFIRLYDIDELTCFLPATPTDEEKRVLNALIGVEGVTYGYLDWIKSNNTFELLMQWQEQTGRYVDR
;
A
#
# COMPACT_ATOMS: atom_id res chain seq x y z
N MET A 1 13.29 -18.81 -5.45
CA MET A 1 12.20 -19.20 -6.35
C MET A 1 11.12 -18.14 -6.21
N SER A 2 10.90 -17.31 -7.21
CA SER A 2 9.91 -16.22 -7.15
C SER A 2 8.52 -16.79 -7.37
N VAL A 3 7.59 -16.46 -6.47
CA VAL A 3 6.27 -17.07 -6.42
C VAL A 3 5.42 -16.59 -7.63
N PRO A 4 4.72 -17.48 -8.34
CA PRO A 4 3.82 -17.12 -9.46
C PRO A 4 2.63 -16.21 -9.08
N SER A 5 2.48 -15.84 -7.80
CA SER A 5 1.32 -15.14 -7.24
C SER A 5 1.28 -13.65 -7.55
N GLU A 6 2.43 -12.96 -7.69
CA GLU A 6 2.43 -11.51 -7.89
C GLU A 6 2.01 -11.09 -9.31
N GLN A 7 2.31 -11.89 -10.34
CA GLN A 7 1.90 -11.58 -11.72
C GLN A 7 0.38 -11.54 -11.87
N HIS A 8 -0.36 -12.40 -11.16
CA HIS A 8 -1.82 -12.40 -11.16
C HIS A 8 -2.42 -11.15 -10.51
N ARG A 9 -1.67 -10.50 -9.61
CA ARG A 9 -2.10 -9.31 -8.88
C ARG A 9 -1.71 -8.00 -9.58
N LEU A 10 -0.83 -8.04 -10.57
CA LEU A 10 -0.37 -6.85 -11.29
C LEU A 10 -1.52 -5.94 -11.80
N PRO A 11 -2.63 -6.47 -12.37
CA PRO A 11 -3.75 -5.61 -12.77
C PRO A 11 -4.38 -4.86 -11.59
N ALA A 12 -4.47 -5.48 -10.41
CA ALA A 12 -5.00 -4.83 -9.21
C ALA A 12 -4.06 -3.71 -8.71
N TYR A 13 -2.74 -3.95 -8.73
CA TYR A 13 -1.76 -2.92 -8.42
C TYR A 13 -1.87 -1.72 -9.36
N LEU A 14 -1.96 -1.96 -10.67
CA LEU A 14 -2.05 -0.88 -11.66
C LEU A 14 -3.36 -0.10 -11.52
N ALA A 15 -4.48 -0.78 -11.31
CA ALA A 15 -5.77 -0.12 -11.09
C ALA A 15 -5.79 0.72 -9.80
N PHE A 16 -5.14 0.23 -8.74
CA PHE A 16 -5.00 0.98 -7.50
C PHE A 16 -4.07 2.17 -7.68
N ALA A 17 -2.95 1.97 -8.38
CA ALA A 17 -2.00 3.02 -8.68
C ALA A 17 -2.64 4.18 -9.46
N ASP A 18 -3.46 3.87 -10.46
CA ASP A 18 -4.23 4.87 -11.21
C ASP A 18 -5.22 5.63 -10.31
N ARG A 19 -5.98 4.90 -9.48
CA ARG A 19 -6.96 5.50 -8.54
C ARG A 19 -6.32 6.46 -7.54
N TYR A 20 -5.17 6.09 -6.99
CA TYR A 20 -4.47 6.87 -5.98
C TYR A 20 -3.41 7.82 -6.55
N ASP A 21 -3.28 7.89 -7.87
CA ASP A 21 -2.26 8.67 -8.58
C ASP A 21 -0.84 8.37 -8.05
N ILE A 22 -0.51 7.08 -7.96
CA ILE A 22 0.75 6.60 -7.41
C ILE A 22 1.89 6.87 -8.40
N GLN A 23 2.84 7.71 -8.01
CA GLN A 23 3.94 8.12 -8.89
C GLN A 23 5.04 7.06 -9.00
N ASP A 24 5.44 6.44 -7.89
CA ASP A 24 6.44 5.37 -7.86
C ASP A 24 5.78 3.98 -7.80
N VAL A 25 5.21 3.57 -8.93
CA VAL A 25 4.50 2.29 -9.07
C VAL A 25 5.43 1.09 -8.83
N ALA A 26 6.71 1.19 -9.20
CA ALA A 26 7.66 0.10 -9.05
C ALA A 26 7.96 -0.17 -7.57
N THR A 27 8.24 0.88 -6.79
CA THR A 27 8.42 0.76 -5.34
C THR A 27 7.14 0.31 -4.65
N PHE A 28 6.00 0.84 -5.08
CA PHE A 28 4.69 0.44 -4.56
C PHE A 28 4.43 -1.07 -4.68
N ILE A 29 4.60 -1.64 -5.89
CA ILE A 29 4.42 -3.08 -6.14
C ILE A 29 5.41 -3.90 -5.30
N ARG A 30 6.66 -3.42 -5.15
CA ARG A 30 7.70 -4.14 -4.41
C ARG A 30 7.39 -4.21 -2.91
N LEU A 31 6.89 -3.13 -2.32
CA LEU A 31 6.88 -2.97 -0.86
C LEU A 31 5.55 -3.27 -0.17
N TYR A 32 4.41 -3.18 -0.85
CA TYR A 32 3.10 -3.19 -0.19
C TYR A 32 2.14 -4.24 -0.77
N ASP A 33 1.32 -4.87 0.07
CA ASP A 33 0.33 -5.86 -0.32
C ASP A 33 -0.98 -5.19 -0.77
N ILE A 34 -1.35 -5.43 -2.02
CA ILE A 34 -2.52 -4.83 -2.65
C ILE A 34 -3.86 -5.24 -2.04
N ASP A 35 -3.97 -6.47 -1.52
CA ASP A 35 -5.24 -6.98 -1.00
C ASP A 35 -5.56 -6.28 0.33
N GLU A 36 -4.54 -6.09 1.18
CA GLU A 36 -4.66 -5.32 2.41
C GLU A 36 -5.01 -3.86 2.14
N LEU A 37 -4.29 -3.20 1.22
CA LEU A 37 -4.56 -1.81 0.87
C LEU A 37 -5.98 -1.62 0.33
N THR A 38 -6.45 -2.53 -0.52
CA THR A 38 -7.82 -2.46 -1.07
C THR A 38 -8.89 -2.71 -0.02
N CYS A 39 -8.58 -3.48 1.02
CA CYS A 39 -9.49 -3.75 2.14
C CYS A 39 -9.65 -2.54 3.06
N PHE A 40 -8.56 -1.82 3.33
CA PHE A 40 -8.54 -0.78 4.37
C PHE A 40 -8.60 0.66 3.84
N LEU A 41 -8.21 0.90 2.59
CA LEU A 41 -8.23 2.24 2.00
C LEU A 41 -9.52 2.48 1.21
N PRO A 42 -10.04 3.73 1.20
CA PRO A 42 -11.28 4.04 0.51
C PRO A 42 -11.17 3.81 -1.00
N ALA A 43 -12.26 3.30 -1.59
CA ALA A 43 -12.36 3.10 -3.04
C ALA A 43 -12.42 4.42 -3.84
N THR A 44 -12.76 5.53 -3.17
CA THR A 44 -12.84 6.88 -3.75
C THR A 44 -12.03 7.86 -2.89
N PRO A 45 -10.69 7.91 -3.08
CA PRO A 45 -9.85 8.80 -2.29
C PRO A 45 -10.03 10.26 -2.70
N THR A 46 -9.93 11.15 -1.71
CA THR A 46 -9.79 12.60 -1.93
C THR A 46 -8.37 12.94 -2.41
N ASP A 47 -8.17 14.14 -2.94
CA ASP A 47 -6.84 14.56 -3.39
C ASP A 47 -5.82 14.64 -2.25
N GLU A 48 -6.27 14.97 -1.04
CA GLU A 48 -5.42 14.95 0.15
C GLU A 48 -4.98 13.53 0.50
N GLU A 49 -5.90 12.57 0.46
CA GLU A 49 -5.61 11.16 0.74
C GLU A 49 -4.63 10.55 -0.27
N LYS A 50 -4.73 10.93 -1.54
CA LYS A 50 -3.76 10.56 -2.58
C LYS A 50 -2.39 11.15 -2.31
N ARG A 51 -2.34 12.43 -1.94
CA ARG A 51 -1.11 13.16 -1.64
C ARG A 51 -0.38 12.55 -0.44
N VAL A 52 -1.10 12.28 0.64
CA VAL A 52 -0.55 11.65 1.85
C VAL A 52 -0.04 10.25 1.52
N LEU A 53 -0.80 9.43 0.78
CA LEU A 53 -0.35 8.09 0.43
C LEU A 53 0.94 8.12 -0.41
N ASN A 54 1.00 8.98 -1.43
CA ASN A 54 2.22 9.15 -2.25
C ASN A 54 3.43 9.60 -1.42
N ALA A 55 3.23 10.47 -0.42
CA ALA A 55 4.31 10.93 0.46
C ALA A 55 4.87 9.81 1.37
N LEU A 56 4.08 8.76 1.62
CA LEU A 56 4.43 7.64 2.49
C LEU A 56 4.98 6.43 1.72
N ILE A 57 4.88 6.40 0.39
CA ILE A 57 5.46 5.32 -0.43
C ILE A 57 6.98 5.35 -0.32
N GLY A 58 7.56 4.17 -0.10
CA GLY A 58 8.99 4.00 0.15
C GLY A 58 9.36 4.03 1.64
N VAL A 59 8.42 4.32 2.54
CA VAL A 59 8.62 4.07 3.97
C VAL A 59 8.68 2.55 4.20
N GLU A 60 9.82 2.07 4.67
CA GLU A 60 10.07 0.67 5.02
C GLU A 60 9.96 0.51 6.55
N GLY A 61 9.25 -0.53 7.01
CA GLY A 61 9.19 -0.89 8.42
C GLY A 61 10.45 -1.63 8.90
N VAL A 62 10.45 -2.14 10.13
CA VAL A 62 11.59 -2.92 10.67
C VAL A 62 11.81 -4.20 9.84
N THR A 63 12.91 -4.26 9.09
CA THR A 63 13.21 -5.35 8.16
C THR A 63 14.00 -6.49 8.82
N TYR A 64 13.32 -7.42 9.50
CA TYR A 64 13.88 -8.73 9.89
C TYR A 64 12.81 -9.83 9.77
N GLY A 65 12.80 -10.61 8.68
CA GLY A 65 11.83 -11.69 8.48
C GLY A 65 11.75 -12.26 7.06
N TYR A 66 10.76 -13.12 6.80
CA TYR A 66 10.46 -13.65 5.46
C TYR A 66 9.81 -12.57 4.58
N LEU A 67 9.97 -12.66 3.25
CA LEU A 67 9.53 -11.63 2.28
C LEU A 67 8.04 -11.24 2.43
N ASP A 68 7.14 -12.21 2.57
CA ASP A 68 5.69 -11.95 2.72
C ASP A 68 5.38 -11.22 4.04
N TRP A 69 6.10 -11.59 5.11
CA TRP A 69 5.99 -10.91 6.41
C TRP A 69 6.48 -9.46 6.32
N ILE A 70 7.57 -9.21 5.60
CA ILE A 70 8.09 -7.84 5.38
C ILE A 70 7.05 -6.99 4.64
N LYS A 71 6.44 -7.53 3.58
CA LYS A 71 5.46 -6.81 2.76
C LYS A 71 4.17 -6.49 3.53
N SER A 72 3.65 -7.44 4.29
CA SER A 72 2.50 -7.21 5.18
C SER A 72 2.84 -6.19 6.28
N ASN A 73 4.03 -6.28 6.89
CA ASN A 73 4.46 -5.31 7.90
C ASN A 73 4.62 -3.89 7.33
N ASN A 74 5.22 -3.74 6.14
CA ASN A 74 5.31 -2.45 5.45
C ASN A 74 3.92 -1.88 5.15
N THR A 75 2.98 -2.74 4.76
CA THR A 75 1.60 -2.34 4.44
C THR A 75 0.86 -1.87 5.68
N PHE A 76 1.02 -2.60 6.79
CA PHE A 76 0.47 -2.21 8.09
C PHE A 76 1.00 -0.84 8.54
N GLU A 77 2.31 -0.62 8.51
CA GLU A 77 2.92 0.66 8.90
C GLU A 77 2.46 1.82 7.99
N LEU A 78 2.38 1.58 6.67
CA LEU A 78 1.86 2.55 5.71
C LEU A 78 0.41 2.93 6.04
N LEU A 79 -0.45 1.95 6.32
CA LEU A 79 -1.84 2.17 6.68
C LEU A 79 -1.95 2.99 7.97
N MET A 80 -1.19 2.63 9.01
CA MET A 80 -1.20 3.35 10.29
C MET A 80 -0.83 4.83 10.12
N GLN A 81 0.26 5.11 9.39
CA GLN A 81 0.71 6.49 9.15
C GLN A 81 -0.26 7.27 8.26
N TRP A 82 -0.84 6.61 7.24
CA TRP A 82 -1.83 7.24 6.39
C TRP A 82 -3.09 7.61 7.17
N GLN A 83 -3.57 6.72 8.06
CA GLN A 83 -4.72 6.99 8.90
C GLN A 83 -4.46 8.13 9.89
N GLU A 84 -3.27 8.16 10.50
CA GLU A 84 -2.85 9.24 11.40
C GLU A 84 -2.84 10.60 10.70
N GLN A 85 -2.34 10.66 9.46
CA GLN A 85 -2.25 11.92 8.70
C GLN A 85 -3.57 12.37 8.08
N THR A 86 -4.47 11.44 7.76
CA THR A 86 -5.79 11.75 7.15
C THR A 86 -6.93 11.84 8.17
N GLY A 87 -6.68 11.44 9.43
CA GLY A 87 -7.70 11.37 10.47
C GLY A 87 -8.74 10.26 10.27
N ARG A 88 -8.50 9.31 9.35
CA ARG A 88 -9.42 8.20 9.07
C ARG A 88 -9.07 6.98 9.91
N TYR A 89 -9.62 6.90 11.11
CA TYR A 89 -9.59 5.65 11.87
C TYR A 89 -10.70 4.74 11.36
N VAL A 90 -10.35 3.49 11.01
CA VAL A 90 -11.35 2.47 10.65
C VAL A 90 -12.11 2.13 11.94
N ASP A 91 -13.31 2.69 12.10
CA ASP A 91 -14.26 2.22 13.11
C ASP A 91 -14.55 0.75 12.80
N ARG A 92 -14.17 -0.14 13.71
CA ARG A 92 -14.39 -1.59 13.62
C ARG A 92 -15.77 -1.97 14.14
#